data_AF-A0AAV4GSD2-F1
#
_entry.id   AF-A0AAV4GSD2-F1
#
_cell.length_a   1.000
_cell.length_b   1.000
_cell.length_c   1.000
_cell.angle_alpha   90.00
_cell.angle_beta   90.00
_cell.angle_gamma   90.00
#
_symmetry.space_group_name_H-M   'P 1'
#
loop_
_entity.id
_entity.type
_entity.pdbx_description
1 polymer ?
#
loop_
_entity_poly.entity_id
_entity_poly.type
_entity_poly.pdbx_seq_one_letter_code
_entity_poly.pdbx_strand_id
1 'polypeptide(L)'
;MANADVAGEKNVQSSVLCQSYRQLCSLSSRKLCVRLACGGDPTYSFNVRMTGEEVHGTSGSFRHYLWQVAKELQSSAVSLLMACPGSGATGGGVGSKGRLILKPGKMTYPEENLLVFVGQLLGITIRADIPLGLDLLSTVWKLLVGMNLDPCLDLSEADVVTYKHIKRIEMAESEEELESVLGESSTRFVYTTLTGMDIELLPGGRATPVSYVG
;
A
#
# COMPACT_ATOMS: atom_id res chain seq x y z
N MET A 1 21.40 2.65 -33.42
CA MET A 1 21.81 3.34 -32.18
C MET A 1 20.93 4.57 -32.08
N ALA A 2 19.95 4.58 -31.17
CA ALA A 2 19.04 5.71 -31.01
C ALA A 2 19.24 6.27 -29.61
N ASN A 3 19.72 7.52 -29.54
CA ASN A 3 19.80 8.31 -28.32
C ASN A 3 18.50 9.10 -28.17
N ALA A 4 18.00 9.24 -26.96
CA ALA A 4 16.88 10.11 -26.65
C ALA A 4 17.38 11.22 -25.72
N ASP A 5 17.35 12.46 -26.22
CA ASP A 5 17.47 13.69 -25.43
C ASP A 5 16.16 13.96 -24.70
N VAL A 6 16.22 14.59 -23.51
CA VAL A 6 15.03 15.08 -22.80
C VAL A 6 15.28 16.47 -22.22
N ALA A 7 14.53 17.45 -22.71
CA ALA A 7 14.26 18.71 -22.02
C ALA A 7 12.76 19.03 -22.15
N GLY A 8 12.14 19.46 -21.05
CA GLY A 8 10.82 20.11 -21.01
C GLY A 8 9.61 19.16 -20.95
N GLU A 9 8.74 19.38 -19.95
CA GLU A 9 7.59 18.56 -19.51
C GLU A 9 7.99 17.26 -18.80
N LYS A 10 7.58 17.08 -17.53
CA LYS A 10 7.77 15.80 -16.81
C LYS A 10 6.82 14.76 -17.39
N ASN A 11 7.21 14.26 -18.55
CA ASN A 11 6.62 13.18 -19.27
C ASN A 11 6.53 11.96 -18.34
N VAL A 12 5.37 11.35 -18.16
CA VAL A 12 5.24 10.10 -17.38
C VAL A 12 6.19 9.02 -17.95
N GLN A 13 6.50 9.10 -19.25
CA GLN A 13 7.48 8.21 -19.88
C GLN A 13 8.93 8.44 -19.45
N SER A 14 9.25 9.58 -18.82
CA SER A 14 10.56 9.89 -18.23
C SER A 14 10.66 9.55 -16.75
N SER A 15 9.58 9.06 -16.11
CA SER A 15 9.64 8.62 -14.71
C SER A 15 10.57 7.42 -14.55
N VAL A 16 11.25 7.32 -13.41
CA VAL A 16 12.19 6.23 -13.16
C VAL A 16 11.46 4.90 -12.95
N LEU A 17 10.26 4.94 -12.36
CA LEU A 17 9.37 3.78 -12.28
C LEU A 17 8.99 3.29 -13.68
N CYS A 18 8.56 4.17 -14.59
CA CYS A 18 8.16 3.78 -15.93
C CYS A 18 9.33 3.25 -16.76
N GLN A 19 10.49 3.90 -16.68
CA GLN A 19 11.70 3.44 -17.37
C GLN A 19 12.15 2.06 -16.87
N SER A 20 12.15 1.85 -15.55
CA SER A 20 12.53 0.55 -14.97
C SER A 20 11.51 -0.53 -15.24
N TYR A 21 10.21 -0.23 -15.17
CA TYR A 21 9.16 -1.16 -15.55
C TYR A 21 9.37 -1.67 -16.97
N ARG A 22 9.58 -0.79 -17.97
CA ARG A 22 9.80 -1.20 -19.37
C ARG A 22 11.01 -2.12 -19.57
N GLN A 23 12.09 -1.88 -18.81
CA GLN A 23 13.33 -2.64 -18.94
C GLN A 23 13.29 -3.98 -18.19
N LEU A 24 12.54 -4.04 -17.09
CA LEU A 24 12.64 -5.15 -16.14
C LEU A 24 11.38 -6.03 -16.10
N CYS A 25 10.20 -5.54 -16.48
CA CYS A 25 8.94 -6.30 -16.31
C CYS A 25 8.87 -7.57 -17.16
N SER A 26 9.56 -7.60 -18.31
CA SER A 26 9.61 -8.76 -19.21
C SER A 26 10.70 -9.77 -18.82
N LEU A 27 11.58 -9.42 -17.88
CA LEU A 27 12.63 -10.31 -17.42
C LEU A 27 12.04 -11.27 -16.40
N SER A 28 12.26 -12.58 -16.60
CA SER A 28 11.94 -13.57 -15.58
C SER A 28 12.69 -13.27 -14.28
N SER A 29 11.99 -13.27 -13.14
CA SER A 29 12.55 -13.02 -11.81
C SER A 29 13.80 -13.86 -11.49
N ARG A 30 13.92 -15.07 -12.05
CA ARG A 30 15.12 -15.92 -11.91
C ARG A 30 16.40 -15.27 -12.41
N LYS A 31 16.33 -14.43 -13.46
CA LYS A 31 17.48 -13.69 -13.99
C LYS A 31 17.89 -12.52 -13.09
N LEU A 32 17.00 -12.12 -12.19
CA LEU A 32 17.20 -11.05 -11.21
C LEU A 32 17.52 -11.61 -9.82
N CYS A 33 17.79 -12.92 -9.73
CA CYS A 33 18.25 -13.57 -8.52
C CYS A 33 19.76 -13.47 -8.41
N VAL A 34 20.22 -12.81 -7.36
CA VAL A 34 21.62 -12.77 -6.94
C VAL A 34 21.74 -13.48 -5.60
N ARG A 35 22.96 -13.93 -5.28
CA ARG A 35 23.22 -14.49 -3.95
C ARG A 35 22.99 -13.39 -2.91
N LEU A 36 22.28 -13.76 -1.85
CA LEU A 36 22.13 -12.90 -0.67
C LEU A 36 23.53 -12.58 -0.15
N ALA A 37 23.81 -11.31 0.13
CA ALA A 37 25.09 -10.92 0.69
C ALA A 37 25.23 -11.51 2.11
N CYS A 38 26.27 -12.31 2.34
CA CYS A 38 26.60 -12.84 3.66
C CYS A 38 27.83 -12.12 4.22
N GLY A 39 27.63 -10.88 4.68
CA GLY A 39 28.68 -10.09 5.34
C GLY A 39 29.71 -9.42 4.43
N GLY A 40 29.47 -9.38 3.11
CA GLY A 40 30.29 -8.66 2.12
C GLY A 40 29.47 -7.60 1.36
N ASP A 41 30.07 -6.99 0.34
CA ASP A 41 29.38 -5.96 -0.46
C ASP A 41 28.09 -6.51 -1.11
N PRO A 42 26.99 -5.74 -1.09
CA PRO A 42 25.73 -6.13 -1.70
C PRO A 42 25.93 -6.41 -3.20
N THR A 43 25.50 -7.59 -3.64
CA THR A 43 25.48 -7.92 -5.06
C THR A 43 24.20 -7.40 -5.67
N TYR A 44 24.31 -6.67 -6.78
CA TYR A 44 23.15 -6.14 -7.50
C TYR A 44 22.80 -7.01 -8.69
N SER A 45 21.50 -7.18 -8.95
CA SER A 45 21.00 -7.95 -10.09
C SER A 45 21.18 -7.23 -11.43
N PHE A 46 21.39 -5.91 -11.41
CA PHE A 46 21.66 -5.09 -12.58
C PHE A 46 22.41 -3.81 -12.18
N ASN A 47 23.04 -3.17 -13.16
CA ASN A 47 23.70 -1.88 -12.99
C ASN A 47 22.74 -0.74 -13.35
N VAL A 48 22.64 0.26 -12.48
CA VAL A 48 21.87 1.48 -12.73
C VAL A 48 22.81 2.54 -13.32
N ARG A 49 22.51 2.99 -14.54
CA ARG A 49 23.18 4.11 -15.20
C ARG A 49 22.24 5.31 -15.23
N MET A 50 22.65 6.39 -14.56
CA MET A 50 21.94 7.67 -14.60
C MET A 50 22.55 8.50 -15.74
N THR A 51 21.74 8.85 -16.74
CA THR A 51 22.22 9.60 -17.92
C THR A 51 22.31 11.08 -17.55
N GLY A 52 23.45 11.71 -17.82
CA GLY A 52 23.69 13.12 -17.48
C GLY A 52 24.22 13.35 -16.07
N GLU A 53 24.43 12.30 -15.27
CA GLU A 53 25.04 12.37 -13.94
C GLU A 53 26.38 11.61 -13.94
N GLU A 54 27.46 12.25 -13.51
CA GLU A 54 28.74 11.57 -13.25
C GLU A 54 28.65 10.83 -11.92
N VAL A 55 28.30 9.55 -11.97
CA VAL A 55 28.20 8.71 -10.76
C VAL A 55 29.47 7.86 -10.59
N HIS A 56 30.16 8.06 -9.47
CA HIS A 56 31.28 7.21 -9.05
C HIS A 56 30.73 6.05 -8.21
N GLY A 57 30.68 4.84 -8.78
CA GLY A 57 30.28 3.61 -8.10
C GLY A 57 28.84 3.15 -8.37
N THR A 58 28.60 1.84 -8.20
CA THR A 58 27.32 1.19 -8.54
C THR A 58 26.31 1.15 -7.39
N SER A 59 26.79 1.20 -6.14
CA SER A 59 25.94 1.16 -4.94
C SER A 59 25.08 2.41 -4.77
N GLY A 60 25.68 3.59 -4.98
CA GLY A 60 24.97 4.87 -4.87
C GLY A 60 23.85 5.02 -5.88
N SER A 61 24.11 4.70 -7.16
CA SER A 61 23.09 4.76 -8.21
C SER A 61 21.95 3.76 -7.96
N PHE A 62 22.25 2.56 -7.48
CA PHE A 62 21.23 1.57 -7.16
C PHE A 62 20.32 2.01 -6.01
N ARG A 63 20.89 2.54 -4.93
CA ARG A 63 20.12 3.08 -3.79
C ARG A 63 19.27 4.28 -4.20
N HIS A 64 19.82 5.19 -4.99
CA HIS A 64 19.09 6.36 -5.47
C HIS A 64 17.95 5.96 -6.42
N TYR A 65 18.16 4.96 -7.28
CA TYR A 65 17.10 4.34 -8.10
C TYR A 65 15.95 3.80 -7.24
N LEU A 66 16.25 2.97 -6.23
CA LEU A 66 15.22 2.39 -5.36
C LEU A 66 14.44 3.47 -4.61
N TRP A 67 15.13 4.52 -4.14
CA TRP A 67 14.48 5.65 -3.47
C TRP A 67 13.51 6.39 -4.41
N GLN A 68 13.91 6.66 -5.66
CA GLN A 68 13.04 7.32 -6.63
C GLN A 68 11.83 6.45 -7.00
N VAL A 69 12.04 5.15 -7.23
CA VAL A 69 10.96 4.19 -7.49
C VAL A 69 9.97 4.13 -6.33
N ALA A 70 10.47 4.04 -5.09
CA ALA A 70 9.62 4.01 -3.91
C ALA A 70 8.81 5.31 -3.76
N LYS A 71 9.41 6.47 -4.05
CA LYS A 71 8.72 7.77 -4.04
C LYS A 71 7.63 7.85 -5.11
N GLU A 72 7.91 7.38 -6.32
CA GLU A 72 6.94 7.38 -7.42
C GLU A 72 5.78 6.41 -7.17
N LEU A 73 6.05 5.23 -6.60
CA LEU A 73 5.02 4.25 -6.21
C LEU A 73 4.04 4.79 -5.16
N GLN A 74 4.52 5.65 -4.27
CA GLN A 74 3.72 6.28 -3.20
C GLN A 74 3.04 7.58 -3.65
N SER A 75 3.20 7.98 -4.93
CA SER A 75 2.56 9.16 -5.48
C SER A 75 1.13 8.88 -5.93
N SER A 76 0.29 9.92 -5.95
CA SER A 76 -1.08 9.84 -6.46
C SER A 76 -1.18 9.53 -7.95
N ALA A 77 -0.06 9.58 -8.69
CA ALA A 77 -0.02 9.24 -10.11
C ALA A 77 -0.09 7.71 -10.33
N VAL A 78 0.23 6.90 -9.32
CA VAL A 78 0.19 5.44 -9.39
C VAL A 78 -1.01 4.92 -8.59
N SER A 79 -2.00 4.37 -9.30
CA SER A 79 -3.25 3.88 -8.68
C SER A 79 -3.13 2.48 -8.07
N LEU A 80 -2.05 2.20 -7.33
CA LEU A 80 -1.86 0.93 -6.61
C LEU A 80 -2.00 1.05 -5.10
N LEU A 81 -1.60 2.20 -4.56
CA LEU A 81 -1.58 2.46 -3.13
C LEU A 81 -2.58 3.56 -2.80
N MET A 82 -3.18 3.47 -1.61
CA MET A 82 -4.02 4.52 -1.06
C MET A 82 -3.68 4.77 0.41
N ALA A 83 -3.92 5.99 0.88
CA ALA A 83 -3.78 6.32 2.28
C ALA A 83 -4.81 5.56 3.12
N CYS A 84 -4.42 5.15 4.32
CA CYS A 84 -5.35 4.57 5.29
C CYS A 84 -6.44 5.61 5.66
N PRO A 85 -7.72 5.21 5.81
CA PRO A 85 -8.80 6.11 6.23
C PRO A 85 -8.49 6.85 7.53
N GLY A 86 -7.83 6.18 8.48
CA GLY A 86 -7.43 6.75 9.76
C GLY A 86 -6.32 7.83 9.68
N SER A 87 -5.65 8.00 8.54
CA SER A 87 -4.45 8.83 8.42
C SER A 87 -4.73 10.34 8.53
N GLY A 88 -5.97 10.79 8.33
CA GLY A 88 -6.35 12.22 8.34
C GLY A 88 -7.06 12.68 9.62
N ALA A 89 -7.46 11.77 10.50
CA ALA A 89 -8.25 12.11 11.68
C ALA A 89 -7.39 12.77 12.78
N THR A 90 -7.86 13.89 13.34
CA THR A 90 -7.34 14.46 14.59
C THR A 90 -7.62 13.49 15.73
N GLY A 91 -6.63 12.64 16.06
CA GLY A 91 -6.79 11.49 16.96
C GLY A 91 -6.63 10.12 16.28
N GLY A 92 -6.19 10.11 15.02
CA GLY A 92 -5.65 8.94 14.31
C GLY A 92 -4.62 8.20 15.16
N GLY A 93 -4.69 6.86 15.22
CA GLY A 93 -3.65 6.08 15.88
C GLY A 93 -2.29 6.40 15.26
N VAL A 94 -1.25 6.55 16.10
CA VAL A 94 0.14 6.84 15.67
C VAL A 94 0.61 5.89 14.56
N GLY A 95 0.08 4.66 14.54
CA GLY A 95 0.39 3.63 13.55
C GLY A 95 -0.17 3.85 12.14
N SER A 96 -1.17 4.73 11.92
CA SER A 96 -1.83 4.90 10.61
C SER A 96 -1.35 6.11 9.81
N LYS A 97 -0.69 7.06 10.47
CA LYS A 97 -0.36 8.37 9.90
C LYS A 97 0.72 8.23 8.83
N GLY A 98 0.37 8.57 7.59
CA GLY A 98 1.28 8.47 6.44
C GLY A 98 1.51 7.04 5.95
N ARG A 99 0.80 6.03 6.51
CA ARG A 99 0.88 4.66 6.01
C ARG A 99 -0.09 4.43 4.85
N LEU A 100 0.32 3.54 3.96
CA LEU A 100 -0.39 3.18 2.75
C LEU A 100 -0.87 1.73 2.82
N ILE A 101 -1.98 1.47 2.15
CA ILE A 101 -2.52 0.13 1.89
C ILE A 101 -2.65 -0.08 0.38
N LEU A 102 -2.77 -1.34 -0.04
CA LEU A 102 -3.14 -1.66 -1.42
C LEU A 102 -4.56 -1.14 -1.69
N LYS A 103 -4.75 -0.52 -2.86
CA LYS A 103 -6.06 -0.10 -3.34
C LYS A 103 -6.97 -1.35 -3.43
N PRO A 104 -8.10 -1.37 -2.70
CA PRO A 104 -9.03 -2.49 -2.79
C PRO A 104 -9.88 -2.40 -4.07
N GLY A 105 -10.46 -3.53 -4.45
CA GLY A 105 -11.37 -3.63 -5.58
C GLY A 105 -10.73 -4.24 -6.82
N LYS A 106 -11.41 -4.09 -7.96
CA LYS A 106 -10.95 -4.64 -9.24
C LYS A 106 -9.74 -3.87 -9.74
N MET A 107 -8.71 -4.59 -10.14
CA MET A 107 -7.55 -4.03 -10.83
C MET A 107 -7.76 -4.08 -12.34
N THR A 108 -7.25 -3.06 -13.02
CA THR A 108 -7.07 -3.05 -14.46
C THR A 108 -5.84 -3.88 -14.84
N TYR A 109 -5.79 -4.36 -16.08
CA TYR A 109 -4.63 -5.13 -16.57
C TYR A 109 -3.27 -4.41 -16.36
N PRO A 110 -3.13 -3.09 -16.59
CA PRO A 110 -1.89 -2.39 -16.27
C PRO A 110 -1.56 -2.35 -14.77
N GLU A 111 -2.56 -2.19 -13.89
CA GLU A 111 -2.38 -2.22 -12.43
C GLU A 111 -1.90 -3.59 -11.97
N GLU A 112 -2.48 -4.68 -12.49
CA GLU A 112 -2.03 -6.05 -12.18
C GLU A 112 -0.57 -6.28 -12.57
N ASN A 113 -0.16 -5.89 -13.78
CA ASN A 113 1.22 -6.03 -14.21
C ASN A 113 2.18 -5.16 -13.38
N LEU A 114 1.74 -3.95 -12.99
CA LEU A 114 2.54 -3.10 -12.12
C LEU A 114 2.67 -3.71 -10.71
N LEU A 115 1.62 -4.34 -10.18
CA LEU A 115 1.67 -5.05 -8.91
C LEU A 115 2.66 -6.24 -8.96
N VAL A 116 2.64 -7.02 -10.06
CA VAL A 116 3.63 -8.08 -10.29
C VAL A 116 5.05 -7.51 -10.32
N PHE A 117 5.25 -6.37 -10.98
CA PHE A 117 6.55 -5.68 -11.01
C PHE A 117 6.98 -5.18 -9.62
N VAL A 118 6.06 -4.66 -8.80
CA VAL A 118 6.35 -4.31 -7.40
C VAL A 118 6.82 -5.54 -6.61
N GLY A 119 6.17 -6.70 -6.80
CA GLY A 119 6.63 -7.96 -6.21
C GLY A 119 8.04 -8.37 -6.68
N GLN A 120 8.35 -8.16 -7.95
CA GLN A 120 9.70 -8.38 -8.48
C GLN A 120 10.73 -7.44 -7.84
N LEU A 121 10.40 -6.16 -7.67
CA LEU A 121 11.24 -5.18 -6.98
C LEU A 121 11.49 -5.58 -5.53
N LEU A 122 10.45 -5.97 -4.79
CA LEU A 122 10.57 -6.48 -3.42
C LEU A 122 11.54 -7.67 -3.34
N GLY A 123 11.44 -8.60 -4.29
CA GLY A 123 12.37 -9.73 -4.38
C GLY A 123 13.82 -9.28 -4.63
N ILE A 124 14.04 -8.29 -5.50
CA ILE A 124 15.37 -7.71 -5.76
C ILE A 124 15.91 -7.05 -4.48
N THR A 125 15.11 -6.23 -3.80
CA THR A 125 15.54 -5.47 -2.63
C THR A 125 15.89 -6.37 -1.44
N ILE A 126 15.09 -7.43 -1.21
CA ILE A 126 15.38 -8.45 -0.18
C ILE A 126 16.73 -9.13 -0.47
N ARG A 127 16.99 -9.54 -1.72
CA ARG A 127 18.24 -10.23 -2.07
C ARG A 127 19.47 -9.32 -2.07
N ALA A 128 19.27 -8.03 -2.33
CA ALA A 128 20.33 -7.02 -2.27
C ALA A 128 20.62 -6.57 -0.84
N ASP A 129 19.84 -7.01 0.16
CA ASP A 129 19.88 -6.52 1.54
C ASP A 129 19.76 -4.98 1.63
N ILE A 130 18.84 -4.44 0.83
CA ILE A 130 18.52 -2.99 0.80
C ILE A 130 17.01 -2.85 0.93
N PRO A 131 16.48 -2.08 1.90
CA PRO A 131 15.05 -1.91 2.04
C PRO A 131 14.47 -1.07 0.89
N LEU A 132 13.32 -1.48 0.36
CA LEU A 132 12.48 -0.62 -0.48
C LEU A 132 11.66 0.28 0.44
N GLY A 133 11.88 1.60 0.38
CA GLY A 133 11.28 2.58 1.29
C GLY A 133 9.78 2.83 1.04
N LEU A 134 8.94 1.81 1.20
CA LEU A 134 7.49 1.90 1.14
C LEU A 134 6.91 1.91 2.55
N ASP A 135 6.17 2.98 2.89
CA ASP A 135 5.52 3.13 4.18
C ASP A 135 4.16 2.40 4.19
N LEU A 136 4.19 1.07 4.10
CA LEU A 136 2.98 0.24 4.07
C LEU A 136 2.50 -0.11 5.49
N LEU A 137 1.19 -0.25 5.65
CA LEU A 137 0.58 -0.76 6.88
C LEU A 137 1.02 -2.21 7.16
N SER A 138 1.10 -2.57 8.45
CA SER A 138 1.48 -3.91 8.94
C SER A 138 0.65 -5.04 8.30
N THR A 139 -0.64 -4.78 8.05
CA THR A 139 -1.58 -5.70 7.42
C THR A 139 -1.14 -6.13 6.02
N VAL A 140 -0.51 -5.25 5.23
CA VAL A 140 -0.03 -5.60 3.89
C VAL A 140 1.01 -6.71 3.96
N TRP A 141 1.93 -6.61 4.91
CA TRP A 141 2.99 -7.60 5.12
C TRP A 141 2.44 -8.90 5.67
N LYS A 142 1.52 -8.84 6.65
CA LYS A 142 0.83 -10.03 7.19
C LYS A 142 0.11 -10.81 6.09
N LEU A 143 -0.67 -10.12 5.25
CA LEU A 143 -1.38 -10.74 4.13
C LEU A 143 -0.40 -11.36 3.11
N LEU A 144 0.73 -10.71 2.84
CA LEU A 144 1.74 -11.22 1.91
C LEU A 144 2.35 -12.56 2.38
N VAL A 145 2.51 -12.75 3.69
CA VAL A 145 3.06 -13.99 4.28
C VAL A 145 1.98 -14.99 4.71
N GLY A 146 0.71 -14.72 4.43
CA GLY A 146 -0.42 -15.60 4.80
C GLY A 146 -0.72 -15.62 6.31
N MET A 147 -0.35 -14.57 7.05
CA MET A 147 -0.74 -14.42 8.45
C MET A 147 -2.19 -13.93 8.56
N ASN A 148 -2.91 -14.48 9.54
CA ASN A 148 -4.24 -13.98 9.90
C ASN A 148 -4.13 -12.59 10.53
N LEU A 149 -5.08 -11.73 10.19
CA LEU A 149 -5.21 -10.41 10.79
C LEU A 149 -5.93 -10.52 12.15
N ASP A 150 -5.48 -9.73 13.11
CA ASP A 150 -6.14 -9.53 14.39
C ASP A 150 -7.23 -8.46 14.24
N PRO A 151 -8.52 -8.80 14.39
CA PRO A 151 -9.60 -7.86 14.15
C PRO A 151 -9.58 -6.60 15.04
N CYS A 152 -8.99 -6.67 16.23
CA CYS A 152 -8.91 -5.54 17.15
C CYS A 152 -7.68 -4.68 16.83
N LEU A 153 -6.50 -5.29 16.84
CA LEU A 153 -5.22 -4.60 16.67
C LEU A 153 -5.10 -4.04 15.25
N ASP A 154 -5.29 -4.87 14.23
CA ASP A 154 -5.08 -4.46 12.84
C ASP A 154 -6.13 -3.45 12.37
N LEU A 155 -7.39 -3.56 12.84
CA LEU A 155 -8.40 -2.56 12.55
C LEU A 155 -8.09 -1.24 13.24
N SER A 156 -7.64 -1.25 14.49
CA SER A 156 -7.27 -0.03 15.20
C SER A 156 -6.10 0.73 14.53
N GLU A 157 -5.17 -0.01 13.91
CA GLU A 157 -4.07 0.56 13.11
C GLU A 157 -4.52 1.03 11.73
N ALA A 158 -5.46 0.34 11.08
CA ALA A 158 -5.93 0.71 9.74
C ALA A 158 -6.93 1.87 9.77
N ASP A 159 -7.88 1.81 10.69
CA ASP A 159 -9.00 2.73 10.82
C ASP A 159 -9.44 2.84 12.29
N VAL A 160 -8.75 3.72 13.01
CA VAL A 160 -9.06 3.97 14.42
C VAL A 160 -10.46 4.55 14.64
N VAL A 161 -11.04 5.22 13.63
CA VAL A 161 -12.36 5.85 13.75
C VAL A 161 -13.42 4.75 13.76
N THR A 162 -13.36 3.85 12.79
CA THR A 162 -14.23 2.67 12.72
C THR A 162 -14.03 1.78 13.94
N TYR A 163 -12.79 1.51 14.35
CA TYR A 163 -12.50 0.73 15.57
C TYR A 163 -13.15 1.33 16.82
N LYS A 164 -12.96 2.65 17.05
CA LYS A 164 -13.55 3.34 18.20
C LYS A 164 -15.07 3.34 18.15
N HIS A 165 -15.66 3.47 16.96
CA HIS A 165 -17.11 3.42 16.79
C HIS A 165 -17.67 2.03 17.15
N ILE A 166 -17.07 0.96 16.63
CA ILE A 166 -17.45 -0.42 16.98
C ILE A 166 -17.30 -0.67 18.48
N LYS A 167 -16.20 -0.21 19.10
CA LYS A 167 -16.00 -0.38 20.55
C LYS A 167 -17.04 0.36 21.38
N ARG A 168 -17.53 1.52 20.95
CA ARG A 168 -18.62 2.22 21.64
C ARG A 168 -19.94 1.46 21.54
N ILE A 169 -20.22 0.86 20.38
CA ILE A 169 -21.41 0.00 20.21
C ILE A 169 -21.31 -1.22 21.12
N GLU A 170 -20.15 -1.87 21.20
CA GLU A 170 -19.90 -3.05 22.05
C GLU A 170 -19.99 -2.74 23.55
N MET A 171 -19.64 -1.51 23.96
CA MET A 171 -19.65 -1.06 25.37
C MET A 171 -21.01 -0.52 25.82
N ALA A 172 -22.00 -0.40 24.95
CA ALA A 172 -23.32 0.10 25.33
C ALA A 172 -24.06 -0.93 26.20
N GLU A 173 -24.44 -0.55 27.42
CA GLU A 173 -25.13 -1.44 28.37
C GLU A 173 -26.64 -1.19 28.42
N SER A 174 -27.14 -0.19 27.69
CA SER A 174 -28.57 0.12 27.56
C SER A 174 -28.95 0.51 26.13
N GLU A 175 -30.25 0.43 25.84
CA GLU A 175 -30.81 0.88 24.55
C GLU A 175 -30.55 2.38 24.32
N GLU A 176 -30.68 3.20 25.38
CA GLU A 176 -30.45 4.65 25.34
C GLU A 176 -28.98 4.99 25.01
N GLU A 177 -28.03 4.25 25.60
CA GLU A 177 -26.61 4.41 25.30
C GLU A 177 -26.30 4.01 23.85
N LEU A 178 -26.86 2.89 23.39
CA LEU A 178 -26.70 2.44 22.01
C LEU A 178 -27.24 3.48 21.02
N GLU A 179 -28.46 3.98 21.22
CA GLU A 179 -29.05 5.02 20.37
C GLU A 179 -28.18 6.28 20.32
N SER A 180 -27.59 6.68 21.45
CA SER A 180 -26.67 7.83 21.51
C SER A 180 -25.41 7.65 20.66
N VAL A 181 -24.89 6.41 20.56
CA VAL A 181 -23.71 6.07 19.77
C VAL A 181 -24.03 5.99 18.28
N LEU A 182 -25.21 5.47 17.92
CA LEU A 182 -25.65 5.32 16.53
C LEU A 182 -26.09 6.67 15.90
N GLY A 183 -26.55 7.62 16.73
CA GLY A 183 -26.99 8.94 16.30
C GLY A 183 -28.29 8.94 15.49
N GLU A 184 -28.64 10.09 14.89
CA GLU A 184 -29.90 10.26 14.15
C GLU A 184 -29.99 9.42 12.86
N SER A 185 -28.84 9.05 12.30
CA SER A 185 -28.74 8.16 11.16
C SER A 185 -28.84 6.72 11.64
N SER A 186 -30.06 6.15 11.60
CA SER A 186 -30.35 4.72 11.85
C SER A 186 -29.27 3.83 11.22
N THR A 187 -28.32 3.40 12.04
CA THR A 187 -27.21 2.55 11.61
C THR A 187 -27.79 1.20 11.26
N ARG A 188 -27.39 0.66 10.10
CA ARG A 188 -27.91 -0.61 9.58
C ARG A 188 -26.77 -1.62 9.46
N PHE A 189 -27.10 -2.88 9.20
CA PHE A 189 -26.10 -3.92 8.97
C PHE A 189 -25.47 -3.82 7.57
N VAL A 190 -24.83 -2.68 7.31
CA VAL A 190 -24.16 -2.30 6.07
C VAL A 190 -22.85 -1.59 6.43
N TYR A 191 -21.80 -1.80 5.66
CA TYR A 191 -20.58 -0.99 5.74
C TYR A 191 -20.25 -0.35 4.39
N THR A 192 -19.68 0.85 4.44
CA THR A 192 -19.21 1.54 3.24
C THR A 192 -17.75 1.17 2.99
N THR A 193 -17.47 0.57 1.84
CA THR A 193 -16.11 0.23 1.41
C THR A 193 -15.30 1.49 1.11
N LEU A 194 -13.98 1.34 1.03
CA LEU A 194 -13.05 2.40 0.61
C LEU A 194 -13.29 2.92 -0.81
N THR A 195 -14.01 2.16 -1.64
CA THR A 195 -14.43 2.58 -2.99
C THR A 195 -15.78 3.30 -2.98
N GLY A 196 -16.37 3.58 -1.81
CA GLY A 196 -17.66 4.25 -1.66
C GLY A 196 -18.88 3.36 -1.92
N MET A 197 -18.68 2.04 -1.96
CA MET A 197 -19.77 1.08 -2.19
C MET A 197 -20.28 0.56 -0.85
N ASP A 198 -21.59 0.62 -0.64
CA ASP A 198 -22.24 0.00 0.51
C ASP A 198 -22.39 -1.50 0.29
N ILE A 199 -21.93 -2.29 1.27
CA ILE A 199 -22.02 -3.75 1.28
C ILE A 199 -22.77 -4.21 2.52
N GLU A 200 -23.74 -5.11 2.34
CA GLU A 200 -24.50 -5.70 3.43
C GLU A 200 -23.64 -6.66 4.25
N LEU A 201 -23.70 -6.54 5.58
CA LEU A 201 -23.02 -7.45 6.51
C LEU A 201 -23.80 -8.76 6.70
N LEU A 202 -25.11 -8.74 6.45
CA LEU A 202 -26.01 -9.89 6.49
C LEU A 202 -27.09 -9.74 5.41
N PRO A 203 -27.71 -10.84 4.93
CA PRO A 203 -28.76 -10.77 3.92
C PRO A 203 -29.92 -9.85 4.34
N GLY A 204 -30.19 -8.80 3.55
CA GLY A 204 -31.23 -7.81 3.88
C GLY A 204 -30.78 -6.74 4.87
N GLY A 205 -29.47 -6.67 5.17
CA GLY A 205 -28.90 -5.74 6.15
C GLY A 205 -29.19 -4.27 5.87
N ARG A 206 -29.45 -3.88 4.61
CA ARG A 206 -29.92 -2.51 4.26
C ARG A 206 -31.27 -2.15 4.85
N ALA A 207 -32.11 -3.12 5.19
CA ALA A 207 -33.42 -2.93 5.81
C ALA A 207 -33.38 -3.20 7.32
N THR A 208 -32.31 -3.80 7.83
CA THR A 208 -32.19 -4.20 9.23
C THR A 208 -31.44 -3.12 10.03
N PRO A 209 -32.11 -2.36 10.90
CA PRO A 209 -31.42 -1.45 11.82
C PRO A 209 -30.66 -2.23 12.88
N VAL A 210 -29.56 -1.65 13.37
CA VAL A 210 -28.88 -2.13 14.57
C VAL A 210 -29.74 -1.76 15.77
N SER A 211 -30.12 -2.74 16.57
CA SER A 211 -30.95 -2.58 17.77
C SER A 211 -30.29 -3.25 18.97
N TYR A 212 -30.65 -2.80 20.17
CA TYR A 212 -30.22 -3.44 21.41
C TYR A 212 -30.90 -4.82 21.51
N VAL A 213 -30.12 -5.86 21.84
CA VAL A 213 -30.64 -7.20 22.12
C VAL A 213 -30.19 -7.54 23.54
N GLY A 214 -31.14 -7.48 24.47
CA GLY A 214 -30.92 -7.79 25.89
C GLY A 214 -30.85 -9.27 26.19
#